data_AF-A0A1G7UY31-F1
#
_entry.id   AF-A0A1G7UY31-F1
#
_cell.length_a   1.000
_cell.length_b   1.000
_cell.length_c   1.000
_cell.angle_alpha   90.00
_cell.angle_beta   90.00
_cell.angle_gamma   90.00
#
_symmetry.space_group_name_H-M   'P 1'
#
loop_
_entity.id
_entity.type
_entity.pdbx_description
1 polymer ?
#
loop_
_entity_poly.entity_id
_entity_poly.type
_entity_poly.pdbx_seq_one_letter_code
_entity_poly.pdbx_strand_id
1 'polypeptide(L)'
;MVERKDQLRNVAFGGNWSEEILIVEELRQVLALVEAAAADCADRDVETEEFLAAMLYVRKNIEKGPMLTGAFFKALRIENQSLRRAEALRVAMMIRGWAGL
;
A
#
# COMPACT_ATOMS: atom_id res chain seq x y z
N MET A 1 5.50 -30.76 -2.82
CA MET A 1 6.06 -29.56 -2.18
C MET A 1 6.21 -28.53 -3.29
N VAL A 2 5.28 -27.59 -3.42
CA VAL A 2 5.24 -26.67 -4.57
C VAL A 2 6.05 -25.43 -4.20
N GLU A 3 7.18 -25.25 -4.88
CA GLU A 3 7.97 -24.02 -4.84
C GLU A 3 7.14 -22.88 -5.45
N ARG A 4 6.71 -21.94 -4.60
CA ARG A 4 6.22 -20.61 -5.01
C ARG A 4 7.39 -19.65 -5.02
N LYS A 5 8.27 -19.79 -6.01
CA LYS A 5 9.31 -18.81 -6.30
C LYS A 5 9.09 -18.35 -7.74
N ASP A 6 9.17 -17.03 -7.94
CA ASP A 6 9.20 -16.34 -9.24
C ASP A 6 7.90 -15.71 -9.79
N GLN A 7 7.09 -15.05 -8.95
CA GLN A 7 5.98 -14.19 -9.46
C GLN A 7 6.07 -12.71 -9.10
N LEU A 8 7.26 -12.17 -8.83
CA LEU A 8 7.44 -10.73 -8.65
C LEU A 8 8.49 -10.13 -9.60
N ARG A 9 8.50 -10.56 -10.87
CA ARG A 9 9.24 -9.84 -11.91
C ARG A 9 8.26 -9.24 -12.90
N ASN A 10 8.18 -7.92 -12.87
CA ASN A 10 7.64 -7.04 -13.91
C ASN A 10 6.12 -6.84 -13.91
N VAL A 11 5.55 -6.31 -12.83
CA VAL A 11 4.27 -5.61 -12.93
C VAL A 11 4.56 -4.13 -13.16
N ALA A 12 4.63 -3.75 -14.44
CA ALA A 12 4.57 -2.35 -14.83
C ALA A 12 3.11 -1.89 -14.66
N PHE A 13 2.88 -0.86 -13.85
CA PHE A 13 1.57 -0.19 -13.71
C PHE A 13 1.24 0.56 -15.02
N GLY A 14 0.88 -0.17 -16.06
CA GLY A 14 0.61 0.39 -17.39
C GLY A 14 0.27 -0.68 -18.43
N GLY A 15 -0.96 -1.19 -18.43
CA GLY A 15 -1.40 -2.12 -19.46
C GLY A 15 -2.83 -2.63 -19.26
N ASN A 16 -3.74 -2.10 -20.08
CA ASN A 16 -5.17 -2.40 -20.19
C ASN A 16 -5.48 -3.90 -20.38
N TRP A 17 -6.09 -4.58 -19.39
CA TRP A 17 -6.70 -5.90 -19.53
C TRP A 17 -7.94 -6.03 -18.60
N SER A 18 -8.83 -7.00 -18.90
CA SER A 18 -10.12 -7.37 -18.26
C SER A 18 -10.54 -6.70 -16.93
N GLU A 19 -11.42 -5.71 -17.03
CA GLU A 19 -11.74 -4.72 -15.99
C GLU A 19 -12.06 -5.28 -14.59
N GLU A 20 -13.00 -6.22 -14.40
CA GLU A 20 -13.45 -6.56 -13.02
C GLU A 20 -12.50 -7.46 -12.21
N ILE A 21 -11.93 -8.52 -12.80
CA ILE A 21 -11.00 -9.41 -12.09
C ILE A 21 -9.65 -8.71 -11.84
N LEU A 22 -9.24 -7.81 -12.74
CA LEU A 22 -8.01 -7.06 -12.59
C LEU A 22 -8.10 -5.96 -11.54
N ILE A 23 -9.27 -5.35 -11.34
CA ILE A 23 -9.46 -4.33 -10.29
C ILE A 23 -9.21 -4.91 -8.89
N VAL A 24 -9.72 -6.11 -8.59
CA VAL A 24 -9.55 -6.70 -7.24
C VAL A 24 -8.11 -7.14 -6.99
N GLU A 25 -7.45 -7.73 -7.98
CA GLU A 25 -6.06 -8.16 -7.83
C GLU A 25 -5.10 -6.96 -7.79
N GLU A 26 -5.35 -5.92 -8.59
CA GLU A 26 -4.61 -4.65 -8.51
C GLU A 26 -4.78 -4.01 -7.13
N LEU A 27 -6.01 -3.97 -6.60
CA LEU A 27 -6.27 -3.46 -5.25
C LEU A 27 -5.54 -4.27 -4.18
N ARG A 28 -5.52 -5.60 -4.28
CA ARG A 28 -4.77 -6.46 -3.35
C ARG A 28 -3.27 -6.18 -3.40
N GLN A 29 -2.71 -5.97 -4.58
CA GLN A 29 -1.29 -5.63 -4.73
C GLN A 29 -0.96 -4.26 -4.13
N VAL A 30 -1.83 -3.26 -4.37
CA VAL A 30 -1.72 -1.92 -3.76
C VAL A 30 -1.76 -2.03 -2.24
N LEU A 31 -2.71 -2.77 -1.67
CA LEU A 31 -2.82 -2.96 -0.22
C LEU A 31 -1.61 -3.70 0.35
N ALA A 32 -1.13 -4.75 -0.33
CA ALA A 32 0.06 -5.48 0.10
C ALA A 32 1.30 -4.58 0.16
N LEU A 33 1.46 -3.67 -0.81
CA LEU A 33 2.57 -2.72 -0.81
C LEU A 33 2.47 -1.71 0.33
N VAL A 34 1.26 -1.20 0.61
CA VAL A 34 1.01 -0.28 1.73
C VAL A 34 1.25 -0.97 3.09
N GLU A 35 0.81 -2.23 3.25
CA GLU A 35 1.03 -3.02 4.46
C GLU A 35 2.53 -3.33 4.67
N ALA A 36 3.26 -3.67 3.60
CA ALA A 36 4.70 -3.88 3.66
C ALA A 36 5.44 -2.59 4.06
N ALA A 37 5.09 -1.45 3.45
CA ALA A 37 5.65 -0.16 3.82
C ALA A 37 5.38 0.19 5.29
N ALA A 38 4.17 -0.10 5.78
CA ALA A 38 3.83 0.11 7.19
C ALA A 38 4.65 -0.79 8.15
N ALA A 39 4.96 -2.02 7.75
CA ALA A 39 5.77 -2.93 8.54
C ALA A 39 7.25 -2.49 8.61
N ASP A 40 7.78 -1.94 7.51
CA ASP A 40 9.20 -1.68 7.33
C ASP A 40 9.62 -0.23 7.63
N CYS A 41 8.68 0.71 7.78
CA CYS A 41 8.98 2.14 7.92
C CYS A 41 9.77 2.52 9.19
N ALA A 42 9.86 1.62 10.16
CA ALA A 42 10.71 1.80 11.35
C ALA A 42 12.20 1.65 11.00
N ASP A 43 12.52 0.78 10.04
CA ASP A 43 13.89 0.32 9.78
C ASP A 43 14.49 0.96 8.53
N ARG A 44 13.65 1.36 7.56
CA ARG A 44 14.09 1.96 6.29
C ARG A 44 13.13 3.02 5.78
N ASP A 45 13.63 3.83 4.85
CA ASP A 45 12.76 4.65 4.01
C ASP A 45 11.95 3.75 3.08
N VAL A 46 10.64 3.99 3.04
CA VAL A 46 9.65 3.20 2.28
C VAL A 46 9.01 4.02 1.17
N GLU A 47 9.38 5.30 1.00
CA GLU A 47 8.82 6.20 -0.01
C GLU A 47 9.42 5.95 -1.42
N THR A 48 9.39 4.69 -1.87
CA THR A 48 9.82 4.31 -3.23
C THR A 48 8.80 4.77 -4.28
N GLU A 49 9.17 4.77 -5.56
CA GLU A 49 8.27 5.14 -6.66
C GLU A 49 7.02 4.25 -6.69
N GLU A 50 7.17 2.94 -6.45
CA GLU A 50 6.06 1.99 -6.39
C GLU A 50 5.12 2.32 -5.22
N PHE A 51 5.67 2.63 -4.04
CA PHE A 51 4.86 3.05 -2.89
C PHE A 51 4.09 4.33 -3.20
N LEU A 52 4.74 5.34 -3.79
CA LEU A 52 4.10 6.59 -4.16
C LEU A 52 2.97 6.37 -5.20
N ALA A 53 3.17 5.46 -6.16
CA ALA A 53 2.14 5.07 -7.11
C ALA A 53 0.95 4.37 -6.42
N ALA A 54 1.20 3.45 -5.48
CA ALA A 54 0.15 2.80 -4.69
C ALA A 54 -0.63 3.82 -3.83
N MET A 55 0.07 4.78 -3.21
CA MET A 55 -0.58 5.85 -2.45
C MET A 55 -1.42 6.77 -3.37
N LEU A 56 -0.96 7.03 -4.60
CA LEU A 56 -1.76 7.77 -5.57
C LEU A 56 -3.02 7.00 -5.99
N TYR A 57 -2.92 5.67 -6.16
CA TYR A 57 -4.07 4.81 -6.41
C TYR A 57 -5.06 4.88 -5.26
N VAL A 58 -4.62 4.67 -4.01
CA VAL A 58 -5.45 4.78 -2.80
C VAL A 58 -6.14 6.14 -2.75
N ARG A 59 -5.40 7.23 -3.00
CA ARG A 59 -5.93 8.59 -2.99
C ARG A 59 -7.05 8.82 -4.00
N LYS A 60 -7.00 8.17 -5.17
CA LYS A 60 -7.96 8.37 -6.26
C LYS A 60 -9.17 7.42 -6.19
N ASN A 61 -8.96 6.20 -5.71
CA ASN A 61 -9.94 5.12 -5.87
C ASN A 61 -10.66 4.72 -4.56
N ILE A 62 -10.18 5.16 -3.39
CA ILE A 62 -10.83 4.87 -2.11
C ILE A 62 -11.57 6.13 -1.61
N GLU A 63 -12.81 5.98 -1.14
CA GLU A 63 -13.68 7.11 -0.73
C GLU A 63 -12.98 8.06 0.27
N LYS A 64 -12.27 7.51 1.26
CA LYS A 64 -11.47 8.28 2.23
C LYS A 64 -9.99 8.40 1.88
N GLY A 65 -9.62 8.06 0.64
CA GLY A 65 -8.25 7.99 0.14
C GLY A 65 -7.39 9.22 0.45
N PRO A 66 -7.81 10.46 0.14
CA PRO A 66 -7.01 11.66 0.42
C PRO A 66 -6.71 11.86 1.91
N MET A 67 -7.68 11.56 2.77
CA MET A 67 -7.51 11.66 4.22
C MET A 67 -6.56 10.58 4.74
N LEU A 68 -6.73 9.33 4.30
CA LEU A 68 -5.96 8.19 4.75
C LEU A 68 -4.50 8.26 4.27
N THR A 69 -4.27 8.65 3.01
CA THR A 69 -2.91 8.88 2.50
C THR A 69 -2.19 9.99 3.26
N GLY A 70 -2.87 11.11 3.53
CA GLY A 70 -2.32 12.18 4.37
C GLY A 70 -1.98 11.71 5.79
N ALA A 71 -2.82 10.86 6.39
CA ALA A 71 -2.54 10.27 7.71
C ALA A 71 -1.34 9.32 7.68
N PHE A 72 -1.19 8.53 6.62
CA PHE A 72 -0.06 7.61 6.46
C PHE A 72 1.26 8.37 6.32
N PHE A 73 1.31 9.39 5.44
CA PHE A 73 2.50 10.23 5.31
C PHE A 73 2.85 10.97 6.60
N LYS A 74 1.84 11.41 7.38
CA LYS A 74 2.07 11.96 8.73
C LYS A 74 2.69 10.92 9.66
N ALA A 75 2.22 9.68 9.63
CA ALA A 75 2.78 8.59 10.43
C ALA A 75 4.27 8.39 10.09
N LEU A 76 4.64 8.37 8.81
CA LEU A 76 6.04 8.22 8.35
C LEU A 76 6.99 9.31 8.88
N ARG A 77 6.49 10.50 9.22
CA ARG A 77 7.30 11.59 9.78
C ARG A 77 7.49 11.52 11.30
N ILE A 78 6.88 10.56 11.99
CA ILE A 78 7.05 10.38 13.44
C ILE A 78 8.51 9.96 13.72
N GLU A 79 9.19 10.68 14.61
CA GLU A 79 10.59 10.40 14.97
C GLU A 79 10.75 9.08 15.73
N ASN A 80 9.84 8.80 16.67
CA ASN A 80 9.84 7.54 17.41
C ASN A 80 9.47 6.37 16.48
N GLN A 81 10.42 5.46 16.26
CA GLN A 81 10.29 4.34 15.31
C GLN A 81 9.12 3.40 15.64
N SER A 82 8.95 3.05 16.92
CA SER A 82 7.86 2.17 17.36
C SER A 82 6.50 2.82 17.12
N LEU A 83 6.37 4.11 17.44
CA LEU A 83 5.13 4.86 17.23
C LEU A 83 4.84 5.08 15.74
N ARG A 84 5.88 5.37 14.93
CA ARG A 84 5.79 5.46 13.47
C ARG A 84 5.16 4.21 12.88
N ARG A 85 5.72 3.04 13.21
CA ARG A 85 5.22 1.74 12.75
C ARG A 85 3.80 1.47 13.23
N ALA A 86 3.51 1.72 14.51
CA ALA A 86 2.18 1.50 15.06
C ALA A 86 1.12 2.36 14.35
N GLU A 87 1.39 3.64 14.13
CA GLU A 87 0.47 4.52 13.40
C GLU A 87 0.37 4.17 11.91
N ALA A 88 1.47 3.83 11.25
CA ALA A 88 1.45 3.40 9.84
C ALA A 88 0.60 2.13 9.66
N LEU A 89 0.75 1.13 10.54
CA LEU A 89 -0.06 -0.09 10.52
C LEU A 89 -1.54 0.21 10.79
N ARG A 90 -1.83 1.09 11.76
CA ARG A 90 -3.20 1.52 12.05
C ARG A 90 -3.85 2.14 10.82
N VAL A 91 -3.14 3.04 10.12
CA VAL A 91 -3.66 3.68 8.91
C VAL A 91 -3.77 2.68 7.76
N ALA A 92 -2.82 1.74 7.59
CA ALA A 92 -2.89 0.67 6.59
C ALA A 92 -4.16 -0.19 6.77
N MET A 93 -4.48 -0.58 8.01
CA MET A 93 -5.72 -1.31 8.32
C MET A 93 -6.97 -0.50 7.98
N MET A 94 -6.97 0.82 8.20
CA MET A 94 -8.07 1.69 7.79
C MET A 94 -8.20 1.76 6.27
N ILE A 95 -7.07 1.88 5.54
CA ILE A 95 -7.05 1.86 4.06
C ILE A 95 -7.69 0.56 3.56
N ARG A 96 -7.27 -0.59 4.10
CA ARG A 96 -7.84 -1.90 3.78
C ARG A 96 -9.35 -1.98 4.06
N GLY A 97 -9.79 -1.54 5.23
CA GLY A 97 -11.22 -1.56 5.58
C GLY A 97 -12.07 -0.71 4.65
N TRP A 98 -11.58 0.47 4.24
CA TRP A 98 -12.27 1.32 3.27
C TRP A 98 -12.17 0.81 1.82
N ALA A 99 -11.20 -0.06 1.53
CA ALA A 99 -11.07 -0.75 0.25
C ALA A 99 -12.06 -1.93 0.10
N GLY A 100 -12.68 -2.38 1.20
CA GLY A 100 -13.63 -3.51 1.21
C GLY A 100 -12.97 -4.90 1.26
N LEU A 101 -11.75 -5.02 1.81
CA LEU A 101 -10.96 -6.26 1.90
C LEU A 101 -10.42 -6.56 3.32
#